data_AF-E9K6D7-F1
#
_entry.id   AF-E9K6D7-F1
#
_cell.length_a   1.000
_cell.length_b   1.000
_cell.length_c   1.000
_cell.angle_alpha   90.00
_cell.angle_beta   90.00
_cell.angle_gamma   90.00
#
_symmetry.space_group_name_H-M   'P 1'
#
loop_
_entity.id
_entity.type
_entity.pdbx_description
1 polymer ?
#
loop_
_entity_poly.entity_id
_entity_poly.type
_entity_poly.pdbx_seq_one_letter_code
_entity_poly.pdbx_strand_id
1 'polypeptide(L)'
;MRGLVLLFLCWAVADATLYQDCGSVASDVEFTVEGCEVPPCVLPRGELFVVSFKFTASRDTSTLTIGAWATIGGIQFPWEGIDTDGCHFTTCPITGGSVVDWTMPVEIFTEYPAISVVVTFQLTDDAGDPQTCAMLPVTIV
;
A
#
# COMPACT_ATOMS: atom_id res chain seq x y z
N MET A 1 -36.30 -11.59 -31.94
CA MET A 1 -35.31 -12.11 -30.98
C MET A 1 -34.54 -10.91 -30.43
N ARG A 2 -34.98 -10.34 -29.30
CA ARG A 2 -34.31 -9.18 -28.68
C ARG A 2 -33.34 -9.74 -27.64
N GLY A 3 -32.05 -9.81 -28.00
CA GLY A 3 -31.00 -10.28 -27.11
C GLY A 3 -30.81 -9.31 -25.97
N LEU A 4 -31.04 -9.76 -24.74
CA LEU A 4 -30.74 -9.02 -23.52
C LEU A 4 -29.25 -9.22 -23.23
N VAL A 5 -28.42 -8.21 -23.49
CA VAL A 5 -27.00 -8.21 -23.09
C VAL A 5 -26.97 -7.85 -21.61
N LEU A 6 -26.70 -8.82 -20.75
CA LEU A 6 -26.43 -8.60 -19.33
C LEU A 6 -24.98 -8.09 -19.19
N LEU A 7 -24.81 -6.77 -19.04
CA LEU A 7 -23.56 -6.19 -18.57
C LEU A 7 -23.35 -6.65 -17.11
N PHE A 8 -22.45 -7.62 -16.90
CA PHE A 8 -21.88 -7.88 -15.58
C PHE A 8 -20.96 -6.70 -15.24
N LEU A 9 -21.47 -5.75 -14.47
CA LEU A 9 -20.63 -4.80 -13.74
C LEU A 9 -19.93 -5.62 -12.64
N CYS A 10 -18.67 -6.00 -12.85
CA CYS A 10 -17.79 -6.43 -11.77
C CYS A 10 -17.63 -5.25 -10.81
N TRP A 11 -18.46 -5.20 -9.77
CA TRP A 11 -18.21 -4.34 -8.62
C TRP A 11 -17.10 -5.02 -7.83
N ALA A 12 -15.84 -4.63 -8.07
CA ALA A 12 -14.79 -4.89 -7.11
C ALA A 12 -15.10 -4.00 -5.89
N VAL A 13 -15.58 -4.61 -4.81
CA VAL A 13 -15.63 -3.94 -3.51
C VAL A 13 -14.21 -4.04 -2.97
N ALA A 14 -13.47 -2.95 -3.00
CA ALA A 14 -12.18 -2.87 -2.33
C ALA A 14 -12.47 -2.62 -0.84
N ASP A 15 -12.33 -3.67 -0.03
CA ASP A 15 -12.44 -3.56 1.43
C ASP A 15 -11.08 -3.16 2.04
N ALA A 16 -11.10 -2.58 3.24
CA ALA A 16 -9.88 -2.15 3.90
C ALA A 16 -9.10 -3.37 4.44
N THR A 17 -7.79 -3.43 4.17
CA THR A 17 -6.93 -4.49 4.70
C THR A 17 -6.67 -4.24 6.18
N LEU A 18 -6.85 -5.26 7.02
CA LEU A 18 -6.44 -5.16 8.42
C LEU A 18 -4.92 -5.03 8.52
N TYR A 19 -4.43 -4.09 9.31
CA TYR A 19 -3.01 -3.86 9.51
C TYR A 19 -2.73 -3.35 10.94
N GLN A 20 -1.47 -3.39 11.33
CA GLN A 20 -0.99 -2.74 12.54
C GLN A 20 -0.37 -1.39 12.15
N ASP A 21 -0.92 -0.29 12.69
CA ASP A 21 -0.28 1.03 12.56
C ASP A 21 1.08 1.04 13.28
N CYS A 22 2.08 1.60 12.62
CA CYS A 22 3.46 1.61 13.10
C CYS A 22 4.04 3.01 13.34
N GLY A 23 3.18 4.03 13.44
CA GLY A 23 3.58 5.40 13.78
C GLY A 23 3.04 6.47 12.85
N SER A 24 1.90 6.26 12.20
CA SER A 24 1.32 7.27 11.31
C SER A 24 1.04 8.58 12.07
N VAL A 25 1.42 9.72 11.47
CA VAL A 25 1.04 11.04 11.99
C VAL A 25 -0.25 11.57 11.37
N ALA A 26 -0.67 11.04 10.22
CA ALA A 26 -1.95 11.36 9.60
C ALA A 26 -3.13 10.78 10.40
N SER A 27 -4.34 11.27 10.13
CA SER A 27 -5.58 10.68 10.67
C SER A 27 -6.35 9.91 9.61
N ASP A 28 -7.33 9.11 10.04
CA ASP A 28 -8.26 8.40 9.16
C ASP A 28 -7.54 7.50 8.14
N VAL A 29 -6.45 6.86 8.57
CA VAL A 29 -5.58 6.06 7.71
C VAL A 29 -6.24 4.71 7.40
N GLU A 30 -6.69 4.57 6.16
CA GLU A 30 -7.13 3.31 5.56
C GLU A 30 -5.99 2.77 4.68
N PHE A 31 -5.72 1.48 4.78
CA PHE A 31 -4.72 0.77 3.99
C PHE A 31 -5.40 -0.39 3.25
N THR A 32 -5.08 -0.57 1.98
CA THR A 32 -5.63 -1.65 1.16
C THR A 32 -4.54 -2.31 0.34
N VAL A 33 -4.52 -3.64 0.37
CA VAL A 33 -3.87 -4.51 -0.61
C VAL A 33 -4.99 -5.20 -1.38
N GLU A 34 -5.06 -4.96 -2.69
CA GLU A 34 -6.14 -5.50 -3.53
C GLU A 34 -6.23 -7.03 -3.39
N GLY A 35 -7.44 -7.52 -3.10
CA GLY A 35 -7.70 -8.94 -2.90
C GLY A 35 -7.30 -9.50 -1.52
N CYS A 36 -6.88 -8.67 -0.57
CA CYS A 36 -6.54 -9.09 0.78
C CYS A 36 -7.20 -8.21 1.85
N GLU A 37 -8.32 -8.66 2.42
CA GLU A 37 -8.96 -7.99 3.56
C GLU A 37 -8.31 -8.40 4.90
N VAL A 38 -8.07 -9.71 5.09
CA VAL A 38 -7.57 -10.28 6.34
C VAL A 38 -6.19 -10.90 6.11
N PRO A 39 -5.12 -10.38 6.75
CA PRO A 39 -3.79 -10.97 6.66
C PRO A 39 -3.71 -12.39 7.29
N PRO A 40 -2.77 -13.24 6.85
CA PRO A 40 -1.66 -12.92 5.96
C PRO A 40 -2.08 -12.79 4.50
N CYS A 41 -1.64 -11.73 3.83
CA CYS A 41 -1.89 -11.58 2.40
C CYS A 41 -1.03 -12.59 1.62
N VAL A 42 -1.68 -13.37 0.75
CA VAL A 42 -0.99 -14.34 -0.10
C VAL A 42 -0.63 -13.65 -1.41
N LEU A 43 0.67 -13.52 -1.67
CA LEU A 43 1.22 -12.82 -2.83
C LEU A 43 1.97 -13.81 -3.72
N PRO A 44 1.36 -14.30 -4.81
CA PRO A 44 2.05 -15.17 -5.76
C PRO A 44 3.15 -14.41 -6.48
N ARG A 45 4.27 -15.09 -6.69
CA ARG A 45 5.37 -14.60 -7.51
C ARG A 45 4.94 -14.36 -8.96
N GLY A 46 5.49 -13.32 -9.57
CA GLY A 46 5.21 -12.89 -10.94
C GLY A 46 3.89 -12.14 -11.10
N GLU A 47 3.17 -11.87 -9.99
CA GLU A 47 1.93 -11.09 -10.01
C GLU A 47 2.16 -9.64 -9.61
N LEU A 48 1.20 -8.80 -10.00
CA LEU A 48 1.14 -7.38 -9.69
C LEU A 48 -0.06 -7.14 -8.80
N PHE A 49 0.17 -6.49 -7.66
CA PHE A 49 -0.84 -6.12 -6.69
C PHE A 49 -0.98 -4.61 -6.61
N VAL A 50 -2.19 -4.11 -6.38
CA VAL A 50 -2.41 -2.69 -6.12
C VAL A 50 -2.43 -2.46 -4.61
N VAL A 51 -1.63 -1.50 -4.17
CA VAL A 51 -1.58 -1.05 -2.77
C VAL A 51 -2.06 0.39 -2.70
N SER A 52 -2.92 0.68 -1.73
CA SER A 52 -3.52 2.01 -1.56
C SER A 52 -3.46 2.47 -0.11
N PHE A 53 -3.30 3.78 0.07
CA PHE A 53 -3.61 4.48 1.29
C PHE A 53 -4.67 5.54 1.03
N LYS A 54 -5.58 5.70 1.97
CA LYS A 54 -6.42 6.88 2.09
C LYS A 54 -6.22 7.46 3.47
N PHE A 55 -5.92 8.75 3.56
CA PHE A 55 -5.60 9.38 4.85
C PHE A 55 -5.85 10.88 4.82
N THR A 56 -6.05 11.47 5.98
CA THR A 56 -6.09 12.94 6.15
C THR A 56 -4.70 13.43 6.54
N ALA A 57 -4.05 14.19 5.66
CA ALA A 57 -2.69 14.67 5.87
C ALA A 57 -2.57 15.52 7.14
N SER A 58 -1.52 15.30 7.94
CA SER A 58 -1.34 16.02 9.21
C SER A 58 -0.81 17.45 9.04
N ARG A 59 -0.14 17.75 7.93
CA ARG A 59 0.47 19.04 7.60
C ARG A 59 0.71 19.17 6.10
N ASP A 60 1.10 20.37 5.69
CA ASP A 60 1.58 20.61 4.33
C ASP A 60 2.87 19.83 4.08
N THR A 61 3.00 19.24 2.89
CA THR A 61 4.24 18.60 2.45
C THR A 61 4.43 18.78 0.95
N SER A 62 5.66 19.06 0.53
CA SER A 62 6.02 19.19 -0.89
C SER A 62 6.35 17.84 -1.53
N THR A 63 6.76 16.86 -0.72
CA THR A 63 7.18 15.54 -1.18
C THR A 63 6.53 14.42 -0.37
N LEU A 64 6.39 13.25 -0.97
CA LEU A 64 6.14 12.01 -0.28
C LEU A 64 7.21 11.00 -0.71
N THR A 65 7.81 10.30 0.23
CA THR A 65 8.78 9.23 -0.02
C THR A 65 8.19 7.90 0.41
N ILE A 66 8.24 6.92 -0.49
CA ILE A 66 7.75 5.56 -0.22
C ILE A 66 8.86 4.76 0.44
N GLY A 67 8.53 4.11 1.56
CA GLY A 67 9.37 3.11 2.20
C GLY A 67 8.65 1.77 2.29
N ALA A 68 9.28 0.69 1.84
CA ALA A 68 8.73 -0.65 1.98
C ALA A 68 9.82 -1.64 2.39
N TRP A 69 9.57 -2.42 3.43
CA TRP A 69 10.54 -3.39 3.96
C TRP A 69 9.88 -4.70 4.36
N ALA A 70 10.55 -5.82 4.09
CA ALA A 70 10.24 -7.13 4.65
C ALA A 70 11.13 -7.40 5.87
N THR A 71 10.53 -7.78 6.99
CA THR A 71 11.27 -8.19 8.20
C THR A 71 11.36 -9.70 8.26
N ILE A 72 12.59 -10.23 8.24
CA ILE A 72 12.89 -11.66 8.27
C ILE A 72 13.86 -11.92 9.42
N GLY A 73 13.42 -12.68 10.44
CA GLY A 73 14.26 -12.97 11.60
C GLY A 73 14.74 -11.73 12.38
N GLY A 74 13.97 -10.63 12.33
CA GLY A 74 14.31 -9.35 12.96
C GLY A 74 15.20 -8.42 12.13
N ILE A 75 15.59 -8.83 10.91
CA ILE A 75 16.37 -8.02 9.97
C ILE A 75 15.43 -7.44 8.92
N GLN A 76 15.53 -6.13 8.64
CA GLN A 76 14.76 -5.46 7.59
C GLN A 76 15.50 -5.54 6.26
N PHE A 77 14.79 -5.97 5.23
CA PHE A 77 15.21 -5.98 3.83
C PHE A 77 14.32 -5.02 3.04
N PRO A 78 14.86 -4.11 2.22
CA PRO A 78 14.04 -3.24 1.38
C PRO A 78 13.27 -4.05 0.35
N TRP A 79 12.07 -3.59 -0.01
CA TRP A 79 11.37 -4.12 -1.17
C TRP A 79 11.96 -3.51 -2.44
N GLU A 80 12.63 -4.34 -3.24
CA GLU A 80 13.34 -3.89 -4.44
C GLU A 80 12.37 -3.55 -5.58
N GLY A 81 12.80 -2.66 -6.47
CA GLY A 81 12.11 -2.39 -7.74
C GLY A 81 10.87 -1.49 -7.67
N ILE A 82 10.59 -0.87 -6.51
CA ILE A 82 9.55 0.15 -6.41
C ILE A 82 10.12 1.54 -6.76
N ASP A 83 9.28 2.37 -7.38
CA ASP A 83 9.53 3.81 -7.42
C ASP A 83 9.33 4.35 -6.00
N THR A 84 10.26 5.17 -5.54
CA THR A 84 10.27 5.70 -4.17
C THR A 84 9.69 7.10 -4.07
N ASP A 85 9.43 7.77 -5.20
CA ASP A 85 8.75 9.06 -5.22
C ASP A 85 7.24 8.87 -5.10
N GLY A 86 6.72 9.10 -3.89
CA GLY A 86 5.29 9.01 -3.59
C GLY A 86 4.43 10.00 -4.37
N CYS A 87 5.00 11.12 -4.83
CA CYS A 87 4.30 12.12 -5.62
C CYS A 87 4.09 11.70 -7.09
N HIS A 88 4.65 10.56 -7.53
CA HIS A 88 4.27 9.96 -8.81
C HIS A 88 2.92 9.22 -8.74
N PHE A 89 2.43 8.94 -7.54
CA PHE A 89 1.21 8.14 -7.30
C PHE A 89 0.08 8.91 -6.60
N THR A 90 0.29 10.22 -6.39
CA THR A 90 -0.74 11.17 -5.95
C THR A 90 -0.35 12.59 -6.40
N THR A 91 -1.16 13.60 -6.08
CA THR A 91 -0.83 15.00 -6.42
C THR A 91 -0.12 15.70 -5.27
N CYS A 92 1.08 16.20 -5.54
CA CYS A 92 1.84 17.07 -4.65
C CYS A 92 1.89 18.52 -5.19
N PRO A 93 2.06 19.56 -4.34
CA PRO A 93 2.16 19.49 -2.87
C PRO A 93 0.81 19.13 -2.23
N ILE A 94 0.89 18.47 -1.07
CA ILE A 94 -0.28 18.09 -0.27
C ILE A 94 -0.53 19.18 0.78
N THR A 95 -1.80 19.53 0.98
CA THR A 95 -2.22 20.48 2.01
C THR A 95 -2.60 19.74 3.29
N GLY A 96 -2.14 20.22 4.44
CA GLY A 96 -2.53 19.71 5.74
C GLY A 96 -4.05 19.76 5.94
N GLY A 97 -4.60 18.69 6.50
CA GLY A 97 -6.04 18.51 6.71
C GLY A 97 -6.81 18.09 5.45
N SER A 98 -6.16 17.99 4.28
CA SER A 98 -6.79 17.43 3.09
C SER A 98 -6.77 15.90 3.11
N VAL A 99 -7.80 15.29 2.52
CA VAL A 99 -7.85 13.84 2.30
C VAL A 99 -7.02 13.52 1.06
N VAL A 100 -6.11 12.56 1.20
CA VAL A 100 -5.21 12.07 0.17
C VAL A 100 -5.60 10.65 -0.17
N ASP A 101 -5.90 10.41 -1.44
CA ASP A 101 -5.98 9.07 -2.02
C ASP A 101 -4.63 8.80 -2.74
N TRP A 102 -3.93 7.75 -2.31
CA TRP A 102 -2.62 7.35 -2.82
C TRP A 102 -2.70 5.89 -3.25
N THR A 103 -2.21 5.55 -4.45
CA THR A 103 -2.33 4.19 -4.99
C THR A 103 -1.19 3.85 -5.94
N MET A 104 -0.57 2.68 -5.76
CA MET A 104 0.57 2.23 -6.54
C MET A 104 0.48 0.72 -6.84
N PRO A 105 0.85 0.28 -8.06
CA PRO A 105 1.09 -1.12 -8.35
C PRO A 105 2.43 -1.59 -7.79
N VAL A 106 2.46 -2.79 -7.19
CA VAL A 106 3.65 -3.45 -6.65
C VAL A 106 3.79 -4.81 -7.32
N GLU A 107 4.95 -5.05 -7.93
CA GLU A 107 5.30 -6.35 -8.51
C GLU A 107 5.96 -7.26 -7.46
N ILE A 108 5.57 -8.53 -7.48
CA ILE A 108 6.17 -9.58 -6.65
C ILE A 108 7.12 -10.37 -7.54
N PHE A 109 8.42 -10.13 -7.45
CA PHE A 109 9.37 -10.73 -8.37
C PHE A 109 9.46 -12.25 -8.26
N THR A 110 9.75 -12.90 -9.38
CA THR A 110 9.77 -14.38 -9.50
C THR A 110 10.88 -15.06 -8.70
N GLU A 111 11.94 -14.32 -8.40
CA GLU A 111 13.12 -14.75 -7.65
C GLU A 111 12.95 -14.66 -6.13
N TYR A 112 11.89 -14.01 -5.64
CA TYR A 112 11.63 -13.92 -4.20
C TYR A 112 11.42 -15.31 -3.59
N PRO A 113 11.96 -15.63 -2.40
CA PRO A 113 11.75 -16.94 -1.79
C PRO A 113 10.28 -17.15 -1.40
N ALA A 114 9.82 -18.41 -1.37
CA ALA A 114 8.56 -18.77 -0.71
C ALA A 114 8.74 -18.65 0.80
N ILE A 115 8.17 -17.62 1.41
CA ILE A 115 8.34 -17.36 2.84
C ILE A 115 7.20 -16.47 3.36
N SER A 116 6.91 -16.62 4.66
CA SER A 116 6.06 -15.68 5.39
C SER A 116 6.92 -14.62 6.08
N VAL A 117 6.60 -13.35 5.85
CA VAL A 117 7.33 -12.18 6.36
C VAL A 117 6.37 -11.16 6.93
N VAL A 118 6.87 -10.20 7.71
CA VAL A 118 6.12 -8.99 8.06
C VAL A 118 6.57 -7.88 7.15
N VAL A 119 5.65 -7.30 6.38
CA VAL A 119 5.90 -6.13 5.55
C VAL A 119 5.59 -4.87 6.34
N THR A 120 6.43 -3.85 6.21
CA THR A 120 6.17 -2.48 6.65
C THR A 120 6.11 -1.59 5.40
N PHE A 121 5.06 -0.78 5.26
CA PHE A 121 4.89 0.19 4.18
C PHE A 121 4.64 1.58 4.76
N GLN A 122 5.35 2.60 4.28
CA GLN A 122 5.29 3.97 4.78
C GLN A 122 5.23 4.98 3.65
N LEU A 123 4.49 6.07 3.87
CA LEU A 123 4.60 7.32 3.11
C LEU A 123 5.15 8.40 4.05
N THR A 124 6.36 8.86 3.78
CA THR A 124 7.09 9.82 4.62
C THR A 124 7.06 11.22 3.99
N ASP A 125 6.76 12.24 4.78
CA ASP A 125 6.75 13.63 4.30
C ASP A 125 8.16 14.26 4.20
N ASP A 126 8.23 15.52 3.77
CA ASP A 126 9.49 16.29 3.71
C ASP A 126 10.08 16.64 5.08
N ALA A 127 9.32 16.49 6.18
CA ALA A 127 9.81 16.62 7.55
C ALA A 127 10.47 15.33 8.08
N GLY A 128 10.36 14.23 7.33
CA GLY A 128 10.91 12.92 7.70
C GLY A 128 10.00 12.10 8.60
N ASP A 129 8.74 12.50 8.74
CA ASP A 129 7.74 11.79 9.55
C ASP A 129 6.83 10.94 8.66
N PRO A 130 6.45 9.73 9.09
CA PRO A 130 5.55 8.87 8.34
C PRO A 130 4.11 9.40 8.41
N GLN A 131 3.62 10.01 7.34
CA GLN A 131 2.20 10.35 7.22
C GLN A 131 1.36 9.08 7.38
N THR A 132 1.74 8.00 6.70
CA THR A 132 1.12 6.68 6.90
C THR A 132 2.17 5.60 7.17
N CYS A 133 1.78 4.59 7.94
CA CYS A 133 2.63 3.47 8.35
C CYS A 133 1.78 2.21 8.58
N ALA A 134 1.88 1.24 7.68
CA ALA A 134 1.19 -0.05 7.81
C ALA A 134 2.17 -1.22 7.98
N MET A 135 1.93 -2.05 9.00
CA MET A 135 2.61 -3.34 9.20
C MET A 135 1.63 -4.49 9.11
N LEU A 136 1.93 -5.50 8.29
CA LEU A 136 1.08 -6.68 8.15
C LEU A 136 1.87 -7.94 7.77
N PRO A 137 1.40 -9.14 8.16
CA PRO A 137 1.99 -10.38 7.70
C PRO A 137 1.61 -10.65 6.24
N VAL A 138 2.58 -11.16 5.48
CA VAL A 138 2.47 -11.52 4.06
C VAL A 138 3.07 -12.90 3.87
N THR A 139 2.50 -13.70 2.97
CA THR A 139 3.08 -14.97 2.52
C THR A 139 3.31 -14.92 1.02
N ILE A 140 4.59 -14.97 0.63
CA ILE A 140 5.01 -15.05 -0.77
C ILE A 140 4.94 -16.52 -1.19
N VAL A 141 4.22 -16.82 -2.28
CA VAL A 141 4.02 -18.20 -2.78
C VAL A 141 4.60 -18.46 -4.15
#